data_AF-A0AA39KL25-F1
#
_entry.id   AF-A0AA39KL25-F1
#
_cell.length_a   1.000
_cell.length_b   1.000
_cell.length_c   1.000
_cell.angle_alpha   90.00
_cell.angle_beta   90.00
_cell.angle_gamma   90.00
#
_symmetry.space_group_name_H-M   'P 1'
#
loop_
_entity.id
_entity.type
_entity.pdbx_description
1 polymer ?
#
loop_
_entity_poly.entity_id
_entity_poly.type
_entity_poly.pdbx_seq_one_letter_code
_entity_poly.pdbx_strand_id
1 'polypeptide(L)'
;MNIWLLACKLPDTIMILPEECICFLSSKKKIEWLRELEKQNPDYTGVPPVKLFVHNKDDEDEANITKILKIIKKSKKGKIIGVFLHEICGDPFVFAGKAALDPKYFDQIDVSVVVAYIICPKENVELKKIEIACTLTMNIFNVLLKHHIMRITNDHEKIQHAQLSRKVESIAQIERRKADLSYSPKTLCYPAIIQSGGTIANPKSLVASVVVVVVVVVSSGGSSSSSGGSSGGGGGSSGGGSSGGGGGGSW
;
A
#
# COMPACT_ATOMS: atom_id res chain seq x y z
N MET A 1 5.23 -4.23 3.22
CA MET A 1 6.16 -3.81 2.15
C MET A 1 5.45 -3.13 0.98
N ASN A 2 4.41 -3.74 0.38
CA ASN A 2 3.71 -3.21 -0.80
C ASN A 2 3.22 -1.76 -0.67
N ILE A 3 2.66 -1.37 0.48
CA ILE A 3 2.18 0.01 0.71
C ILE A 3 3.33 1.03 0.68
N TRP A 4 4.51 0.66 1.19
CA TRP A 4 5.67 1.55 1.23
C TRP A 4 6.26 1.73 -0.17
N LEU A 5 6.40 0.64 -0.94
CA LEU A 5 6.96 0.67 -2.30
C LEU A 5 6.01 1.27 -3.35
N LEU A 6 4.73 0.93 -3.28
CA LEU A 6 3.78 1.15 -4.38
C LEU A 6 2.60 2.04 -3.99
N ALA A 7 2.61 2.58 -2.76
CA ALA A 7 1.50 3.35 -2.20
C ALA A 7 0.17 2.57 -2.07
N CYS A 8 0.11 1.30 -2.47
CA CYS A 8 -1.11 0.53 -2.60
C CYS A 8 -1.01 -0.87 -1.97
N LYS A 9 -2.17 -1.46 -1.65
CA LYS A 9 -2.25 -2.87 -1.24
C LYS A 9 -2.46 -3.73 -2.49
N LEU A 10 -1.51 -4.61 -2.76
CA LEU A 10 -1.62 -5.66 -3.76
C LEU A 10 -1.85 -7.00 -3.05
N PRO A 11 -3.10 -7.43 -2.81
CA PRO A 11 -3.37 -8.80 -2.38
C PRO A 11 -2.99 -9.79 -3.48
N ASP A 12 -2.92 -11.09 -3.18
CA ASP A 12 -2.73 -12.19 -4.16
C ASP A 12 -1.64 -11.86 -5.19
N THR A 13 -0.46 -11.50 -4.67
CA THR A 13 0.68 -11.03 -5.46
C THR A 13 1.95 -11.56 -4.83
N ILE A 14 2.77 -12.23 -5.63
CA ILE A 14 4.10 -12.66 -5.23
C ILE A 14 5.09 -11.62 -5.76
N MET A 15 5.87 -11.04 -4.85
CA MET A 15 6.92 -10.06 -5.15
C MET A 15 8.27 -10.61 -4.72
N ILE A 16 9.25 -10.54 -5.60
CA ILE A 16 10.59 -11.11 -5.36
C ILE A 16 11.62 -10.10 -5.84
N LEU A 17 12.66 -9.90 -5.03
CA LEU A 17 13.71 -8.90 -5.27
C LEU A 17 15.11 -9.52 -5.52
N PRO A 18 15.30 -10.25 -6.65
CA PRO A 18 16.63 -10.66 -7.13
C PRO A 18 17.56 -9.48 -7.42
N GLU A 19 18.85 -9.77 -7.54
CA GLU A 19 19.89 -8.77 -7.86
C GLU A 19 19.72 -8.13 -9.25
N GLU A 20 19.37 -8.92 -10.25
CA GLU A 20 19.31 -8.45 -11.65
C GLU A 20 17.93 -7.93 -12.08
N CYS A 21 16.86 -8.25 -11.35
CA CYS A 21 15.51 -7.81 -11.70
C CYS A 21 14.54 -7.95 -10.53
N ILE A 22 13.51 -7.12 -10.51
CA ILE A 22 12.38 -7.22 -9.58
C ILE A 22 11.24 -7.98 -10.27
N CYS A 23 10.72 -9.04 -9.64
CA CYS A 23 9.67 -9.86 -10.23
C CYS A 23 8.34 -9.67 -9.51
N PHE A 24 7.26 -9.46 -10.27
CA PHE A 24 5.89 -9.51 -9.77
C PHE A 24 5.10 -10.60 -10.50
N LEU A 25 4.42 -11.46 -9.74
CA LEU A 25 3.44 -12.42 -10.26
C LEU A 25 2.07 -12.11 -9.65
N SER A 26 1.10 -11.79 -10.50
CA SER A 26 -0.24 -11.38 -10.06
C SER A 26 -1.29 -11.52 -11.16
N SER A 27 -2.53 -11.11 -10.87
CA SER A 27 -3.61 -11.11 -11.86
C SER A 27 -3.36 -10.11 -13.00
N LYS A 28 -3.90 -10.41 -14.18
CA LYS A 28 -3.74 -9.59 -15.40
C LYS A 28 -4.01 -8.10 -15.16
N LYS A 29 -5.06 -7.77 -14.40
CA LYS A 29 -5.41 -6.38 -14.07
C LYS A 29 -4.33 -5.67 -13.24
N LYS A 30 -3.76 -6.36 -12.24
CA LYS A 30 -2.69 -5.81 -11.39
C LYS A 30 -1.39 -5.67 -12.17
N ILE A 31 -1.06 -6.64 -13.02
CA ILE A 31 0.11 -6.60 -13.90
C ILE A 31 0.02 -5.46 -14.90
N GLU A 32 -1.15 -5.23 -15.52
CA GLU A 32 -1.32 -4.11 -16.44
C GLU A 32 -1.13 -2.75 -15.76
N TRP A 33 -1.57 -2.62 -14.49
CA TRP A 33 -1.28 -1.44 -13.68
C TRP A 33 0.22 -1.28 -13.37
N LEU A 34 0.93 -2.38 -13.13
CA LEU A 34 2.37 -2.39 -12.85
C LEU A 34 3.26 -2.13 -14.07
N ARG A 35 2.72 -2.22 -15.31
CA ARG A 35 3.51 -1.99 -16.54
C ARG A 35 4.17 -0.63 -16.60
N GLU A 36 3.63 0.36 -15.92
CA GLU A 36 4.26 1.68 -15.85
C GLU A 36 5.66 1.61 -15.21
N LEU A 37 5.90 0.64 -14.33
CA LEU A 37 7.22 0.42 -13.72
C LEU A 37 8.26 -0.13 -14.71
N GLU A 38 7.84 -0.82 -15.77
CA GLU A 38 8.76 -1.33 -16.80
C GLU A 38 9.36 -0.20 -17.65
N LYS A 39 8.72 0.98 -17.67
CA LYS A 39 9.19 2.15 -18.44
C LYS A 39 10.29 2.94 -17.72
N GLN A 40 10.52 2.67 -16.44
CA GLN A 40 11.56 3.32 -15.65
C GLN A 40 12.94 2.86 -16.14
N ASN A 41 13.82 3.81 -16.42
CA ASN A 41 15.15 3.50 -16.92
C ASN A 41 16.08 3.10 -15.73
N PRO A 42 16.59 1.86 -15.70
CA PRO A 42 17.38 1.35 -14.57
C PRO A 42 18.67 2.18 -14.34
N ASP A 43 19.23 2.77 -15.39
CA ASP A 43 20.47 3.55 -15.33
C ASP A 43 20.34 4.83 -14.49
N TYR A 44 19.13 5.37 -14.38
CA TYR A 44 18.86 6.61 -13.63
C TYR A 44 18.44 6.35 -12.18
N THR A 45 17.96 5.15 -11.89
CA THR A 45 17.35 4.82 -10.58
C THR A 45 18.28 3.99 -9.70
N GLY A 46 19.24 3.27 -10.30
CA GLY A 46 20.06 2.29 -9.57
C GLY A 46 19.23 1.09 -9.08
N VAL A 47 17.99 0.94 -9.56
CA VAL A 47 17.07 -0.12 -9.20
C VAL A 47 17.00 -1.12 -10.36
N PRO A 48 17.05 -2.44 -10.10
CA PRO A 48 16.96 -3.44 -11.16
C PRO A 48 15.65 -3.36 -11.96
N PRO A 49 15.66 -3.72 -13.25
CA PRO A 49 14.47 -3.70 -14.09
C PRO A 49 13.35 -4.59 -13.55
N VAL A 50 12.10 -4.20 -13.79
CA VAL A 50 10.92 -4.94 -13.37
C VAL A 50 10.53 -5.99 -14.43
N LYS A 51 10.21 -7.21 -13.98
CA LYS A 51 9.65 -8.30 -14.78
C LYS A 51 8.28 -8.68 -14.25
N LEU A 52 7.30 -8.68 -15.15
CA LEU A 52 5.91 -8.91 -14.83
C LEU A 52 5.43 -10.27 -15.35
N PHE A 53 4.86 -11.08 -14.46
CA PHE A 53 4.28 -12.38 -14.76
C PHE A 53 2.78 -12.35 -14.50
N VAL A 54 2.00 -12.76 -15.49
CA VAL A 54 0.54 -12.85 -15.37
C VAL A 54 0.19 -14.23 -14.84
N HIS A 55 -0.59 -14.26 -13.74
CA HIS A 55 -1.17 -15.46 -13.14
C HIS A 55 -1.88 -16.29 -14.21
N ASN A 56 -1.45 -17.52 -14.37
CA ASN A 56 -2.04 -18.50 -15.26
C ASN A 56 -2.78 -19.56 -14.46
N LYS A 57 -4.08 -19.68 -14.71
CA LYS A 57 -4.94 -20.65 -14.03
C LYS A 57 -4.87 -22.04 -14.64
N ASP A 58 -4.49 -22.13 -15.92
CA ASP A 58 -4.54 -23.38 -16.68
C ASP A 58 -3.47 -24.38 -16.23
N ASP A 59 -2.33 -23.89 -15.72
CA ASP A 59 -1.22 -24.69 -15.17
C ASP A 59 -0.93 -24.36 -13.70
N GLU A 60 -1.86 -23.70 -13.00
CA GLU A 60 -1.67 -23.24 -11.61
C GLU A 60 -0.33 -22.51 -11.37
N ASP A 61 0.12 -21.73 -12.35
CA ASP A 61 1.42 -21.04 -12.39
C ASP A 61 2.68 -21.90 -12.32
N GLU A 62 2.61 -23.21 -12.58
CA GLU A 62 3.79 -24.08 -12.55
C GLU A 62 4.93 -23.54 -13.45
N ALA A 63 4.60 -23.10 -14.67
CA ALA A 63 5.59 -22.52 -15.58
C ALA A 63 6.15 -21.18 -15.07
N ASN A 64 5.32 -20.35 -14.45
CA ASN A 64 5.73 -19.04 -13.91
C ASN A 64 6.62 -19.21 -12.68
N ILE A 65 6.23 -20.08 -11.75
CA ILE A 65 7.02 -20.45 -10.56
C ILE A 65 8.36 -21.02 -10.99
N THR A 66 8.40 -21.91 -11.98
CA THR A 66 9.65 -22.48 -12.51
C THR A 66 10.59 -21.41 -13.07
N LYS A 67 10.07 -20.41 -13.81
CA LYS A 67 10.87 -19.27 -14.30
C LYS A 67 11.42 -18.44 -13.15
N ILE A 68 10.58 -18.15 -12.16
CA ILE A 68 10.97 -17.41 -10.96
C ILE A 68 12.07 -18.12 -10.18
N LEU A 69 11.94 -19.43 -9.95
CA LEU A 69 12.96 -20.23 -9.24
C LEU A 69 14.30 -20.20 -9.97
N LYS A 70 14.30 -20.23 -11.30
CA LYS A 70 15.53 -20.06 -12.10
C LYS A 70 16.16 -18.69 -11.89
N ILE A 71 15.36 -17.63 -11.76
CA ILE A 71 15.85 -16.27 -11.47
C ILE A 71 16.47 -16.21 -10.07
N ILE A 72 15.78 -16.76 -9.05
CA ILE A 72 16.30 -16.80 -7.67
C ILE A 72 17.65 -17.54 -7.61
N LYS A 73 17.75 -18.70 -8.26
CA LYS A 73 18.98 -19.50 -8.28
C LYS A 73 20.16 -18.81 -8.99
N LYS A 74 19.87 -17.91 -9.94
CA LYS A 74 20.90 -17.11 -10.63
C LYS A 74 21.32 -15.86 -9.85
N SER A 75 20.50 -15.40 -8.90
CA SER A 75 20.78 -14.21 -8.11
C SER A 75 21.88 -14.50 -7.08
N LYS A 76 22.99 -13.75 -7.12
CA LYS A 76 24.14 -13.93 -6.23
C LYS A 76 24.60 -15.40 -6.19
N LYS A 77 24.55 -16.04 -5.00
CA LYS A 77 24.89 -17.46 -4.80
C LYS A 77 23.69 -18.40 -4.93
N GLY A 78 22.47 -17.87 -5.11
CA GLY A 78 21.26 -18.66 -5.38
C GLY A 78 20.77 -19.61 -4.28
N LYS A 79 21.40 -19.59 -3.09
CA LYS A 79 21.14 -20.54 -2.00
C LYS A 79 20.37 -19.94 -0.83
N ILE A 80 20.63 -18.68 -0.51
CA ILE A 80 20.05 -18.01 0.66
C ILE A 80 18.93 -17.07 0.18
N ILE A 81 17.76 -17.18 0.79
CA ILE A 81 16.62 -16.29 0.52
C ILE A 81 16.15 -15.59 1.79
N GLY A 82 15.81 -14.31 1.64
CA GLY A 82 15.17 -13.54 2.69
C GLY A 82 13.66 -13.69 2.62
N VAL A 83 13.02 -14.03 3.73
CA VAL A 83 11.57 -14.23 3.83
C VAL A 83 11.00 -13.57 5.08
N PHE A 84 9.69 -13.27 5.08
CA PHE A 84 8.97 -12.93 6.30
C PHE A 84 8.41 -14.22 6.92
N LEU A 85 9.12 -14.80 7.89
CA LEU A 85 8.78 -16.14 8.43
C LEU A 85 7.38 -16.18 9.08
N HIS A 86 7.00 -15.09 9.74
CA HIS A 86 5.74 -14.99 10.48
C HIS A 86 4.57 -14.46 9.63
N GLU A 87 4.74 -14.28 8.31
CA GLU A 87 3.64 -13.85 7.44
C GLU A 87 2.67 -15.00 7.20
N ILE A 88 1.42 -14.82 7.64
CA ILE A 88 0.32 -15.76 7.43
C ILE A 88 -0.39 -15.36 6.14
N CYS A 89 -0.16 -16.13 5.07
CA CYS A 89 -0.89 -15.98 3.82
C CYS A 89 -2.01 -17.02 3.76
N GLY A 90 -3.26 -16.57 3.81
CA GLY A 90 -4.44 -17.43 3.68
C GLY A 90 -4.86 -17.71 2.23
N ASP A 91 -4.14 -17.15 1.25
CA ASP A 91 -4.45 -17.28 -0.17
C ASP A 91 -3.74 -18.52 -0.77
N PRO A 92 -4.48 -19.46 -1.43
CA PRO A 92 -3.90 -20.67 -2.01
C PRO A 92 -2.81 -20.40 -3.06
N PHE A 93 -2.94 -19.33 -3.85
CA PHE A 93 -1.96 -18.98 -4.88
C PHE A 93 -0.64 -18.53 -4.24
N VAL A 94 -0.69 -17.69 -3.20
CA VAL A 94 0.52 -17.30 -2.44
C VAL A 94 1.12 -18.49 -1.71
N PHE A 95 0.28 -19.39 -1.19
CA PHE A 95 0.73 -20.61 -0.53
C PHE A 95 1.51 -21.53 -1.48
N ALA A 96 1.00 -21.77 -2.70
CA ALA A 96 1.69 -22.56 -3.72
C ALA A 96 3.06 -21.97 -4.08
N GLY A 97 3.14 -20.64 -4.27
CA GLY A 97 4.40 -19.94 -4.50
C GLY A 97 5.40 -20.07 -3.34
N LYS A 98 4.93 -20.02 -2.10
CA LYS A 98 5.77 -20.23 -0.90
C LYS A 98 6.23 -21.68 -0.77
N ALA A 99 5.36 -22.64 -1.07
CA ALA A 99 5.70 -24.07 -1.04
C ALA A 99 6.80 -24.44 -2.06
N ALA A 100 6.86 -23.73 -3.19
CA ALA A 100 7.92 -23.90 -4.18
C ALA A 100 9.32 -23.46 -3.67
N LEU A 101 9.38 -22.65 -2.60
CA LEU A 101 10.62 -22.25 -1.91
C LEU A 101 10.98 -23.29 -0.83
N ASP A 102 11.15 -24.54 -1.25
CA ASP A 102 11.42 -25.66 -0.33
C ASP A 102 12.73 -25.42 0.46
N PRO A 103 12.70 -25.54 1.81
CA PRO A 103 13.88 -25.38 2.66
C PRO A 103 15.02 -26.37 2.36
N LYS A 104 14.76 -27.46 1.62
CA LYS A 104 15.81 -28.36 1.12
C LYS A 104 16.72 -27.71 0.08
N TYR A 105 16.20 -26.76 -0.69
CA TYR A 105 16.94 -26.10 -1.77
C TYR A 105 17.38 -24.69 -1.42
N PHE A 106 16.70 -24.04 -0.47
CA PHE A 106 16.99 -22.67 -0.07
C PHE A 106 17.11 -22.52 1.45
N ASP A 107 18.23 -21.95 1.88
CA ASP A 107 18.43 -21.52 3.27
C ASP A 107 17.60 -20.24 3.50
N GLN A 108 16.57 -20.31 4.34
CA GLN A 108 15.67 -19.19 4.61
C GLN A 108 16.15 -18.37 5.81
N ILE A 109 16.23 -17.05 5.65
CA ILE A 109 16.55 -16.10 6.72
C ILE A 109 15.37 -15.15 6.91
N ASP A 110 14.98 -14.92 8.16
CA ASP A 110 13.99 -13.90 8.48
C ASP A 110 14.55 -12.49 8.25
N VAL A 111 13.92 -11.72 7.36
CA VAL A 111 14.32 -10.34 7.05
C VAL A 111 13.46 -9.29 7.75
N SER A 112 12.51 -9.72 8.60
CA SER A 112 11.53 -8.84 9.26
C SER A 112 12.19 -7.64 9.97
N VAL A 113 13.22 -7.89 10.78
CA VAL A 113 13.92 -6.84 11.56
C VAL A 113 14.70 -5.89 10.65
N VAL A 114 15.39 -6.43 9.65
CA VAL A 114 16.22 -5.63 8.72
C VAL A 114 15.35 -4.72 7.88
N VAL A 115 14.25 -5.25 7.32
CA VAL A 115 13.29 -4.44 6.55
C VAL A 115 12.64 -3.39 7.45
N ALA A 116 12.29 -3.72 8.70
CA ALA A 116 11.75 -2.76 9.66
C ALA A 116 12.73 -1.59 9.92
N TYR A 117 14.03 -1.88 9.98
CA TYR A 117 15.07 -0.86 10.13
C TYR A 117 15.20 0.02 8.87
N ILE A 118 15.14 -0.57 7.68
CA ILE A 118 15.20 0.15 6.39
C ILE A 118 14.04 1.14 6.26
N ILE A 119 12.81 0.72 6.62
CA ILE A 119 11.61 1.57 6.53
C ILE A 119 11.42 2.47 7.76
N CYS A 120 12.33 2.43 8.74
CA CYS A 120 12.19 3.17 9.99
C CYS A 120 12.24 4.69 9.77
N PRO A 121 13.23 5.26 9.05
CA PRO A 121 13.23 6.66 8.68
C PRO A 121 11.98 7.00 7.87
N LYS A 122 11.40 8.18 8.10
CA LYS A 122 10.19 8.64 7.42
C LYS A 122 10.51 9.84 6.55
N GLU A 123 10.03 9.81 5.31
CA GLU A 123 10.11 10.95 4.41
C GLU A 123 9.12 12.05 4.83
N ASN A 124 9.36 13.29 4.37
CA ASN A 124 8.47 14.43 4.66
C ASN A 124 7.01 14.16 4.27
N VAL A 125 6.78 13.44 3.17
CA VAL A 125 5.43 13.05 2.74
C VAL A 125 4.78 12.05 3.68
N GLU A 126 5.56 11.15 4.30
CA GLU A 126 5.09 10.21 5.32
C GLU A 126 4.87 10.89 6.67
N LEU A 127 5.76 11.82 7.05
CA LEU A 127 5.62 12.62 8.26
C LEU A 127 4.32 13.44 8.25
N LYS A 128 4.01 14.11 7.13
CA LYS A 128 2.73 14.83 6.95
C LYS A 128 1.53 13.91 7.13
N LYS A 129 1.60 12.66 6.64
CA LYS A 129 0.54 11.67 6.82
C LYS A 129 0.38 11.28 8.29
N ILE A 130 1.48 11.11 9.02
CA ILE A 130 1.49 10.84 10.46
C ILE A 130 0.89 12.03 11.23
N GLU A 131 1.24 13.26 10.87
CA GLU A 131 0.69 14.48 11.49
C GLU A 131 -0.83 14.58 11.32
N ILE A 132 -1.33 14.31 10.10
CA ILE A 132 -2.77 14.25 9.82
C ILE A 132 -3.45 13.16 10.66
N ALA A 133 -2.80 11.99 10.79
CA ALA A 133 -3.30 10.89 11.61
C ALA A 133 -3.38 11.27 13.11
N CYS A 134 -2.35 11.92 13.64
CA CYS A 134 -2.31 12.43 15.01
C CYS A 134 -3.39 13.49 15.25
N THR A 135 -3.57 14.42 14.32
CA THR A 135 -4.60 15.47 14.42
C THR A 135 -6.00 14.87 14.47
N LEU A 136 -6.29 13.88 13.62
CA LEU A 136 -7.58 13.17 13.63
C LEU A 136 -7.81 12.44 14.96
N THR A 137 -6.76 11.86 15.53
CA THR A 137 -6.80 11.18 16.83
C THR A 137 -7.13 12.12 17.97
N MET A 138 -6.48 13.28 17.99
CA MET A 138 -6.75 14.33 18.97
C MET A 138 -8.17 14.86 18.85
N ASN A 139 -8.69 15.03 17.62
CA ASN A 139 -10.07 15.46 17.40
C ASN A 139 -11.09 14.44 17.92
N ILE A 140 -10.89 13.15 17.61
CA ILE A 140 -11.74 12.06 18.12
C ILE A 140 -11.71 12.05 19.65
N PHE A 141 -10.53 12.21 20.25
CA PHE A 141 -10.38 12.26 21.71
C PHE A 141 -11.10 13.45 22.34
N ASN A 142 -10.91 14.65 21.80
CA ASN A 142 -11.50 15.86 22.34
C ASN A 142 -13.02 15.87 22.19
N VAL A 143 -13.54 15.50 21.02
CA VAL A 143 -14.98 15.53 20.73
C VAL A 143 -15.72 14.41 21.46
N LEU A 144 -15.23 13.17 21.36
CA LEU A 144 -15.93 12.02 21.93
C LEU A 144 -15.51 11.79 23.38
N LEU A 145 -14.26 11.46 23.62
CA LEU A 145 -13.85 10.86 24.89
C LEU A 145 -13.97 11.86 26.02
N LYS A 146 -13.49 13.09 25.82
CA LYS A 146 -13.57 14.12 26.87
C LYS A 146 -15.02 14.47 27.21
N HIS A 147 -15.82 14.93 26.24
CA HIS A 147 -17.19 15.36 26.52
C HIS A 147 -18.13 14.23 26.93
N HIS A 148 -18.03 13.07 26.27
CA HIS A 148 -18.94 11.97 26.53
C HIS A 148 -18.63 11.28 27.86
N ILE A 149 -17.36 11.15 28.26
CA ILE A 149 -17.00 10.59 29.59
C ILE A 149 -17.37 11.57 30.70
N MET A 150 -17.14 12.88 30.52
CA MET A 150 -17.60 13.90 31.48
C MET A 150 -19.11 13.82 31.69
N ARG A 151 -19.88 13.71 30.60
CA ARG A 151 -21.33 13.55 30.68
C ARG A 151 -21.76 12.30 31.44
N ILE A 152 -21.22 11.13 31.07
CA ILE A 152 -21.51 9.86 31.74
C ILE A 152 -21.26 9.97 33.25
N THR A 153 -20.17 10.63 33.64
CA THR A 153 -19.78 10.78 35.04
C THR A 153 -20.72 11.72 35.79
N ASN A 154 -21.06 12.86 35.20
CA ASN A 154 -21.96 13.85 35.80
C ASN A 154 -23.39 13.35 35.92
N ASP A 155 -23.88 12.61 34.91
CA ASP A 155 -25.25 12.12 34.84
C ASP A 155 -25.42 10.76 35.55
N HIS A 156 -24.35 10.21 36.13
CA HIS A 156 -24.28 8.88 36.73
C HIS A 156 -24.84 7.76 35.80
N GLU A 157 -24.65 7.93 34.48
CA GLU A 157 -25.11 6.97 33.48
C GLU A 157 -24.27 5.68 33.53
N LYS A 158 -24.92 4.52 33.40
CA LYS A 158 -24.22 3.24 33.23
C LYS A 158 -24.12 2.91 31.74
N ILE A 159 -22.90 2.83 31.22
CA ILE A 159 -22.63 2.45 29.83
C ILE A 159 -21.62 1.31 29.77
N GLN A 160 -21.80 0.38 28.83
CA GLN A 160 -20.81 -0.67 28.59
C GLN A 160 -19.63 -0.12 27.79
N HIS A 161 -18.40 -0.57 28.10
CA HIS A 161 -17.19 -0.18 27.35
C HIS A 161 -17.29 -0.50 25.86
N ALA A 162 -17.89 -1.64 25.51
CA ALA A 162 -18.12 -2.02 24.12
C ALA A 162 -19.02 -1.02 23.36
N GLN A 163 -20.03 -0.46 24.03
CA GLN A 163 -20.89 0.55 23.42
C GLN A 163 -20.12 1.85 23.17
N LEU A 164 -19.26 2.26 24.12
CA LEU A 164 -18.43 3.44 23.94
C LEU A 164 -17.36 3.24 22.85
N SER A 165 -16.79 2.04 22.73
CA SER A 165 -15.86 1.68 21.64
C SER A 165 -16.52 1.83 20.27
N ARG A 166 -17.74 1.31 20.10
CA ARG A 166 -18.49 1.46 18.84
C ARG A 166 -18.80 2.93 18.52
N LYS A 167 -19.04 3.77 19.54
CA LYS A 167 -19.20 5.22 19.35
C LYS A 167 -17.90 5.89 18.88
N VAL A 168 -16.73 5.45 19.36
CA VAL A 168 -15.43 5.92 18.82
C VAL A 168 -15.32 5.61 17.33
N GLU A 169 -15.70 4.40 16.92
CA GLU A 169 -15.66 3.98 15.52
C GLU A 169 -16.56 4.81 14.62
N SER A 170 -17.79 5.10 15.06
CA SER A 170 -18.73 5.91 14.28
C SER A 170 -18.28 7.37 14.15
N ILE A 171 -17.74 7.97 15.22
CA ILE A 171 -17.20 9.33 15.15
C ILE A 171 -15.93 9.38 14.30
N ALA A 172 -15.06 8.38 14.39
CA ALA A 172 -13.91 8.28 13.51
C ALA A 172 -14.35 8.29 12.03
N GLN A 173 -15.45 7.62 11.66
CA GLN A 173 -15.99 7.69 10.30
C GLN A 173 -16.51 9.08 9.90
N ILE A 174 -17.07 9.85 10.83
CA ILE A 174 -17.56 11.22 10.57
C ILE A 174 -16.39 12.18 10.36
N GLU A 175 -15.43 12.19 11.29
CA GLU A 175 -14.25 13.05 11.22
C GLU A 175 -13.37 12.72 10.00
N ARG A 176 -13.37 11.46 9.56
CA ARG A 176 -12.75 11.06 8.29
C ARG A 176 -13.36 11.78 7.08
N ARG A 177 -14.69 11.89 7.01
CA ARG A 177 -15.41 12.54 5.91
C ARG A 177 -15.19 14.05 5.88
N LYS A 178 -15.14 14.70 7.06
CA LYS A 178 -14.93 16.15 7.17
C LYS A 178 -13.56 16.62 6.71
N ALA A 179 -12.53 15.79 6.90
CA ALA A 179 -11.16 16.17 6.57
C ALA A 179 -10.84 16.10 5.06
N ASP A 180 -11.83 16.00 4.17
CA ASP A 180 -11.72 15.90 2.69
C ASP A 180 -10.53 15.09 2.18
N LEU A 181 -10.30 13.95 2.82
CA LEU A 181 -9.23 13.02 2.49
C LEU A 181 -9.84 11.79 1.83
N SER A 182 -10.60 12.08 0.77
CA SER A 182 -11.49 11.19 0.01
C SER A 182 -10.81 9.96 -0.61
N TYR A 183 -9.48 9.89 -0.63
CA TYR A 183 -8.72 8.89 -1.39
C TYR A 183 -7.84 7.93 -0.57
N SER A 184 -7.94 7.93 0.77
CA SER A 184 -7.19 6.99 1.60
C SER A 184 -8.13 6.10 2.43
N PRO A 185 -7.92 4.77 2.48
CA PRO A 185 -8.61 3.92 3.44
C PRO A 185 -8.07 4.23 4.85
N LYS A 186 -8.53 5.33 5.43
CA LYS A 186 -8.29 5.67 6.83
C LYS A 186 -9.05 4.66 7.68
N THR A 187 -8.41 3.58 8.07
CA THR A 187 -8.97 2.65 9.06
C THR A 187 -8.44 2.99 10.44
N LEU A 188 -9.17 2.60 11.49
CA LEU A 188 -8.55 2.57 12.82
C LEU A 188 -7.46 1.51 12.77
N CYS A 189 -6.32 1.74 13.41
CA CYS A 189 -5.31 0.68 13.54
C CYS A 189 -5.80 -0.52 14.34
N TYR A 190 -6.69 -0.29 15.30
CA TYR A 190 -7.32 -1.33 16.10
C TYR A 190 -8.67 -0.82 16.65
N PRO A 191 -9.60 -1.72 17.04
CA PRO A 191 -10.85 -1.33 17.70
C PRO A 191 -10.57 -0.54 18.98
N ALA A 192 -11.35 0.49 19.27
CA ALA A 192 -11.08 1.35 20.43
C ALA A 192 -11.10 0.57 21.76
N ILE A 193 -10.05 0.70 22.56
CA ILE A 193 -9.93 0.00 23.84
C ILE A 193 -10.37 0.95 24.95
N ILE A 194 -11.39 0.53 25.71
CA ILE A 194 -11.96 1.30 26.82
C ILE A 194 -12.04 0.39 28.02
N GLN A 195 -11.47 0.82 29.15
CA GLN A 195 -11.40 0.05 30.38
C GLN A 195 -11.63 0.96 31.59
N SER A 196 -12.34 0.45 32.58
CA SER A 196 -12.51 1.07 33.90
C SER A 196 -12.74 -0.03 34.95
N GLY A 197 -12.58 0.28 36.25
CA GLY A 197 -12.88 -0.66 37.34
C GLY A 197 -11.79 -1.67 37.70
N GLY A 198 -10.54 -1.45 37.29
CA GLY A 198 -9.36 -2.21 37.76
C GLY A 198 -9.13 -3.57 37.10
N THR A 199 -10.05 -4.08 36.29
CA THR A 199 -9.89 -5.35 35.57
C THR A 199 -9.09 -5.14 34.28
N ILE A 200 -7.76 -5.27 34.34
CA ILE A 200 -6.88 -5.19 33.17
C ILE A 200 -6.76 -6.59 32.57
N ALA A 201 -7.38 -6.81 31.41
CA ALA A 201 -7.16 -8.01 30.61
C ALA A 201 -5.95 -7.78 29.68
N ASN A 202 -4.82 -8.40 30.01
CA ASN A 202 -3.59 -8.59 29.19
C ASN A 202 -2.55 -7.45 29.06
N PRO A 203 -1.23 -7.81 28.96
CA PRO A 203 -0.09 -6.90 29.16
C PRO A 203 0.23 -5.93 27.99
N LYS A 204 -0.65 -5.76 27.01
CA LYS A 204 -0.49 -4.71 25.98
C LYS A 204 -1.20 -3.39 26.33
N SER A 205 -1.76 -3.29 27.53
CA SER A 205 -2.52 -2.13 27.97
C SER A 205 -1.96 -1.60 29.29
N LEU A 206 -1.37 -0.41 29.24
CA LEU A 206 -0.95 0.34 30.42
C LEU A 206 -2.12 1.21 30.92
N VAL A 207 -2.46 0.96 32.19
CA VAL A 207 -2.95 1.85 33.27
C VAL A 207 -3.95 2.95 32.92
N ALA A 208 -5.01 3.03 33.75
CA ALA A 208 -6.06 4.06 33.79
C ALA A 208 -5.61 5.42 33.22
N SER A 209 -5.84 5.55 31.93
CA SER A 209 -5.67 6.71 31.08
C SER A 209 -6.40 6.27 29.82
N VAL A 210 -7.26 7.12 29.29
CA VAL A 210 -7.90 6.84 28.00
C VAL A 210 -6.79 6.89 26.94
N VAL A 211 -6.05 5.80 26.77
CA VAL A 211 -5.01 5.65 25.75
C VAL A 211 -5.71 5.18 24.48
N VAL A 212 -6.35 6.14 23.81
CA VAL A 212 -6.81 5.94 22.45
C VAL A 212 -5.64 6.25 21.53
N VAL A 213 -4.81 5.23 21.27
CA VAL A 213 -3.87 5.28 20.14
C VAL A 213 -4.68 5.03 18.88
N VAL A 214 -5.38 6.05 18.39
CA VAL A 214 -5.84 6.01 17.00
C VAL A 214 -4.57 6.21 16.16
N VAL A 215 -3.99 5.13 15.67
CA VAL A 215 -3.07 5.26 14.54
C VAL A 215 -3.96 5.20 13.30
N VAL A 216 -3.96 6.27 12.50
CA VAL A 216 -4.64 6.29 11.18
C VAL A 216 -3.56 6.02 10.16
N VAL A 217 -3.64 4.87 9.49
CA VAL A 217 -2.75 4.57 8.36
C VAL A 217 -3.29 5.31 7.15
N VAL A 218 -2.53 6.29 6.64
CA VAL A 218 -2.84 6.97 5.38
C VAL A 218 -2.10 6.24 4.25
N SER A 219 -2.80 5.38 3.51
CA SER A 219 -2.30 4.82 2.24
C SER A 219 -2.61 5.80 1.10
N SER A 220 -1.69 5.97 0.16
CA SER A 220 -1.84 6.90 -0.96
C SER A 220 -2.76 6.32 -2.04
N GLY A 221 -3.81 7.04 -2.42
CA GLY A 221 -4.42 6.92 -3.73
C GLY A 221 -3.63 7.81 -4.70
N GLY A 222 -3.09 7.23 -5.77
CA GLY A 222 -2.44 7.99 -6.83
C GLY A 222 -3.50 8.62 -7.73
N SER A 223 -3.49 9.94 -7.86
CA SER A 223 -4.24 10.69 -8.87
C SER A 223 -3.32 10.92 -10.07
N SER A 224 -3.57 10.22 -11.18
CA SER A 224 -3.05 10.64 -12.48
C SER A 224 -3.99 11.70 -13.05
N SER A 225 -3.75 12.97 -12.74
CA SER A 225 -4.38 14.09 -13.45
C SER A 225 -3.56 14.38 -14.71
N SER A 226 -4.04 13.94 -15.86
CA SER A 226 -3.53 14.34 -17.17
C SER A 226 -3.95 15.79 -17.44
N SER A 227 -3.09 16.76 -17.12
CA SER A 227 -3.22 18.12 -17.62
C SER A 227 -2.67 18.18 -19.05
N GLY A 228 -3.57 18.22 -20.04
CA GLY A 228 -3.22 18.51 -21.43
C GLY A 228 -2.72 19.94 -21.56
N GLY A 229 -1.41 20.10 -21.75
CA GLY A 229 -0.81 21.36 -22.15
C GLY A 229 -0.86 21.52 -23.67
N SER A 230 -1.75 22.36 -24.17
CA SER A 230 -1.70 22.86 -25.54
C SER A 230 -0.58 23.91 -25.64
N SER A 231 0.58 23.52 -26.15
CA SER A 231 1.62 24.46 -26.60
C SER A 231 1.38 24.81 -28.07
N GLY A 232 0.88 26.02 -28.32
CA GLY A 232 0.91 26.64 -29.63
C GLY A 232 2.36 26.98 -30.00
N GLY A 233 2.90 26.26 -30.99
CA GLY A 233 4.18 26.56 -31.62
C GLY A 233 3.95 27.25 -32.96
N GLY A 234 4.15 28.57 -32.98
CA GLY A 234 4.33 29.34 -34.20
C GLY A 234 5.74 29.16 -34.77
N GLY A 235 5.81 29.03 -36.08
CA GLY A 235 7.02 28.95 -36.91
C GLY A 235 6.57 28.40 -38.26
N GLY A 236 6.56 29.14 -39.35
CA GLY A 236 7.66 29.95 -39.86
C GLY A 236 8.14 29.28 -41.14
N SER A 237 7.65 29.82 -42.26
CA SER A 237 7.91 29.56 -43.68
C SER A 237 9.17 28.78 -44.09
N SER A 238 9.04 27.91 -45.11
CA SER A 238 9.64 28.11 -46.45
C SER A 238 9.54 26.87 -47.36
N GLY A 239 9.13 27.10 -48.62
CA GLY A 239 9.47 26.31 -49.83
C GLY A 239 8.88 24.90 -49.92
N GLY A 240 8.22 24.45 -50.98
CA GLY A 240 8.22 24.82 -52.39
C GLY A 240 8.08 23.49 -53.16
N GLY A 241 7.18 23.41 -54.15
CA GLY A 241 7.00 22.18 -54.91
C GLY A 241 5.70 22.13 -55.71
N SER A 242 5.85 22.30 -57.02
CA SER A 242 4.84 22.42 -58.07
C SER A 242 3.97 21.20 -58.34
N SER A 243 2.98 21.45 -59.22
CA SER A 243 2.09 20.55 -60.00
C SER A 243 0.66 20.50 -59.43
N GLY A 244 -0.41 20.67 -60.20
CA GLY A 244 -0.61 20.89 -61.63
C GLY A 244 -2.04 20.44 -61.99
N GLY A 245 -2.77 21.26 -62.75
CA GLY A 245 -4.07 20.93 -63.38
C GLY A 245 -5.25 20.74 -62.41
N GLY A 246 -6.48 21.14 -62.68
CA GLY A 246 -7.13 21.58 -63.90
C GLY A 246 -8.60 21.16 -63.82
N GLY A 247 -9.51 22.07 -64.16
CA GLY A 247 -10.80 21.72 -64.74
C GLY A 247 -12.01 21.61 -63.80
N GLY A 248 -13.05 22.37 -64.18
CA GLY A 248 -14.40 21.83 -64.32
C GLY A 248 -15.35 22.10 -63.16
N GLY A 249 -16.23 23.08 -63.35
CA GLY A 249 -17.34 23.36 -62.44
C GLY A 249 -18.52 22.40 -62.60
N SER A 250 -19.54 22.61 -61.78
CA SER A 250 -20.90 22.87 -62.25
C SER A 250 -21.76 23.39 -61.12
N TRP A 251 -22.78 24.10 -61.56
CA TRP A 251 -23.76 24.94 -60.88
C TRP A 251 -24.60 24.25 -59.82
#